data_AF-A0A2H0VPJ2-F1
#
_entry.id   AF-A0A2H0VPJ2-F1
#
_cell.length_a   1.000
_cell.length_b   1.000
_cell.length_c   1.000
_cell.angle_alpha   90.00
_cell.angle_beta   90.00
_cell.angle_gamma   90.00
#
_symmetry.space_group_name_H-M   'P 1'
#
loop_
_entity.id
_entity.type
_entity.pdbx_description
1 polymer ?
#
loop_
_entity_poly.entity_id
_entity_poly.type
_entity_poly.pdbx_seq_one_letter_code
_entity_poly.pdbx_strand_id
1 'polypeptide(L)' 'VSYNYPNLCINVSCSKGTYIRSIAYDMGNLLTCGAYLSALTRTRVGSYLLENCLDEKEILESPLPVASKIKRCI' A
#
# COMPACT_ATOMS: atom_id res chain seq x y z
N VAL A 1 1.01 -12.08 5.83
CA VAL A 1 -0.44 -12.29 6.02
C VAL A 1 -0.64 -12.66 7.48
N SER A 2 -1.55 -12.01 8.21
CA SER A 2 -1.86 -12.31 9.61
C SER A 2 -3.35 -12.11 9.90
N TYR A 3 -3.88 -12.86 10.86
CA TYR A 3 -5.27 -12.76 11.28
C TYR A 3 -5.34 -12.75 12.81
N ASN A 4 -5.96 -11.72 13.36
CA ASN A 4 -6.26 -11.58 14.78
C ASN A 4 -7.58 -10.82 14.91
N TYR A 5 -8.67 -11.52 15.21
CA TYR A 5 -10.01 -10.95 15.22
C TYR A 5 -10.06 -9.62 16.00
N PRO A 6 -10.64 -8.54 15.43
CA PRO A 6 -11.34 -8.44 14.14
C PRO A 6 -10.44 -8.06 12.94
N ASN A 7 -9.12 -8.11 13.07
CA ASN A 7 -8.17 -7.63 12.06
C ASN A 7 -7.66 -8.76 11.14
N LEU A 8 -7.66 -8.48 9.84
CA LEU A 8 -7.08 -9.34 8.80
C LEU A 8 -6.10 -8.52 7.96
N CYS A 9 -4.83 -8.95 7.92
CA CYS A 9 -3.79 -8.34 7.10
C CYS A 9 -3.39 -9.28 5.97
N ILE A 10 -3.64 -8.87 4.72
CA ILE A 10 -3.33 -9.63 3.52
C ILE A 10 -2.40 -8.86 2.58
N ASN A 11 -1.65 -9.59 1.77
CA ASN A 11 -0.87 -9.02 0.68
C ASN A 11 -1.63 -9.26 -0.63
N VAL A 12 -1.83 -8.22 -1.42
CA VAL A 12 -2.55 -8.31 -2.70
C VAL A 12 -1.65 -7.83 -3.83
N SER A 13 -1.41 -8.70 -4.81
CA SER A 13 -0.80 -8.31 -6.09
C SER A 13 -1.90 -8.06 -7.11
N CYS A 14 -2.01 -6.84 -7.61
CA CYS A 14 -3.07 -6.45 -8.54
C CYS A 14 -2.55 -5.62 -9.71
N SER A 15 -3.29 -5.61 -10.80
CA SER A 15 -3.04 -4.74 -11.95
C SER A 15 -3.55 -3.31 -11.69
N LYS A 16 -3.21 -2.38 -12.60
CA LYS A 16 -3.71 -1.00 -12.57
C LYS A 16 -5.24 -0.97 -12.51
N GLY A 17 -5.79 -0.01 -11.75
CA GLY A 17 -7.25 0.21 -11.63
C GLY A 17 -7.96 -0.68 -10.62
N THR A 18 -7.25 -1.52 -9.86
CA THR A 18 -7.86 -2.38 -8.84
C THR A 18 -8.23 -1.56 -7.60
N TYR A 19 -9.51 -1.57 -7.22
CA TYR A 19 -10.00 -0.95 -5.99
C TYR A 19 -9.89 -1.91 -4.80
N ILE A 20 -8.80 -1.82 -4.04
CA ILE A 20 -8.58 -2.66 -2.84
C ILE A 20 -9.72 -2.52 -1.81
N ARG A 21 -10.35 -1.34 -1.74
CA ARG A 21 -11.51 -1.11 -0.88
C ARG A 21 -12.71 -1.98 -1.26
N SER A 22 -12.95 -2.20 -2.56
CA SER A 22 -14.01 -3.08 -3.04
C SER A 22 -13.72 -4.54 -2.68
N ILE A 23 -12.45 -4.96 -2.78
CA ILE A 23 -12.04 -6.30 -2.34
C ILE A 23 -12.37 -6.51 -0.85
N ALA A 24 -12.05 -5.53 0.01
CA ALA A 24 -12.38 -5.62 1.43
C ALA A 24 -13.90 -5.75 1.66
N TYR A 25 -14.69 -4.96 0.94
CA TYR A 25 -16.16 -5.02 1.01
C TYR A 25 -16.70 -6.39 0.56
N ASP A 26 -16.25 -6.88 -0.59
CA ASP A 26 -16.69 -8.17 -1.14
C ASP A 26 -16.29 -9.34 -0.23
N MET A 27 -15.09 -9.30 0.35
CA MET A 27 -14.65 -10.29 1.35
C MET A 27 -15.53 -10.26 2.60
N GLY A 28 -15.88 -9.06 3.09
CA GLY A 28 -16.79 -8.90 4.22
C GLY A 28 -18.19 -9.46 3.95
N ASN A 29 -18.69 -9.27 2.74
CA ASN A 29 -19.97 -9.83 2.30
C ASN A 29 -19.94 -11.36 2.22
N LEU A 30 -18.89 -11.93 1.63
CA LEU A 30 -18.71 -13.39 1.55
C LEU A 30 -18.60 -14.05 2.92
N LEU A 31 -17.99 -13.35 3.89
CA LEU A 31 -17.86 -13.81 5.27
C LEU A 31 -19.09 -13.49 6.15
N THR A 32 -20.11 -12.81 5.62
CA THR A 32 -21.36 -12.44 6.31
C THR A 32 -21.20 -11.57 7.58
N CYS A 33 -20.02 -10.99 7.81
CA CYS A 33 -19.74 -10.11 8.94
C CYS A 33 -19.54 -8.63 8.54
N GLY A 34 -19.37 -8.36 7.24
CA GLY A 34 -18.95 -7.06 6.75
C GLY A 34 -17.47 -6.79 7.03
N ALA A 35 -16.84 -5.97 6.19
CA ALA A 35 -15.45 -5.57 6.36
C ALA A 35 -15.21 -4.22 5.68
N TYR A 36 -14.21 -3.51 6.19
CA TYR A 36 -13.74 -2.26 5.63
C TYR A 36 -12.21 -2.22 5.63
N LEU A 37 -11.64 -1.37 4.79
CA LEU A 37 -10.19 -1.19 4.72
C LEU A 37 -9.74 -0.26 5.84
N SER A 38 -9.00 -0.79 6.82
CA SER A 38 -8.46 0.00 7.95
C SER A 38 -7.11 0.64 7.63
N ALA A 39 -6.22 -0.09 6.95
CA ALA A 39 -4.90 0.38 6.55
C ALA A 39 -4.54 -0.20 5.17
N LEU A 40 -3.76 0.57 4.40
CA LEU A 40 -3.23 0.13 3.11
C LEU A 40 -1.81 0.65 2.95
N THR A 41 -0.89 -0.27 2.69
CA THR A 41 0.49 0.05 2.35
C THR A 41 0.79 -0.49 0.97
N ARG A 42 1.12 0.41 0.03
CA ARG A 42 1.49 0.01 -1.32
C ARG A 42 2.98 -0.34 -1.34
N THR A 43 3.29 -1.63 -1.47
CA THR A 43 4.67 -2.11 -1.44
C THR A 43 5.37 -2.04 -2.81
N ARG A 44 4.62 -1.95 -3.91
CA ARG A 44 5.17 -1.96 -5.27
C ARG A 44 4.31 -1.20 -6.29
N VAL A 45 4.96 -0.52 -7.23
CA VAL A 45 4.36 0.04 -8.47
C VAL A 45 5.26 -0.26 -9.65
N GLY A 46 4.85 -1.19 -10.52
CA GLY A 46 5.71 -1.64 -11.62
C GLY A 46 7.06 -2.12 -11.09
N SER A 47 8.15 -1.50 -11.56
CA SER A 47 9.52 -1.79 -11.13
C SER A 47 9.95 -1.09 -9.84
N TYR A 48 9.09 -0.28 -9.23
CA TYR A 48 9.40 0.46 -8.01
C TYR A 48 8.94 -0.31 -6.78
N LEU A 49 9.85 -0.60 -5.87
CA LEU A 49 9.56 -1.18 -4.56
C LEU A 49 9.66 -0.12 -3.47
N LEU A 50 8.84 -0.29 -2.43
CA LEU A 50 8.78 0.59 -1.27
C LEU A 50 10.14 0.70 -0.54
N GLU A 51 10.91 -0.37 -0.50
CA GLU A 51 12.27 -0.40 0.09
C GLU A 51 13.26 0.56 -0.61
N ASN A 52 12.97 0.95 -1.86
CA ASN A 52 13.79 1.86 -2.64
C ASN A 52 13.24 3.30 -2.62
N CYS A 53 12.25 3.57 -1.77
CA CYS A 53 11.67 4.90 -1.61
C CYS A 53 12.40 5.66 -0.50
N LEU A 54 12.60 6.96 -0.74
CA LEU A 54 13.15 7.87 0.25
C LEU A 54 12.04 8.33 1.21
N ASP A 55 12.38 8.45 2.48
CA ASP A 55 11.50 9.07 3.48
C ASP A 55 11.55 10.60 3.38
N GLU A 56 10.54 11.28 3.92
CA GLU A 56 10.44 12.76 3.88
C GLU A 56 11.69 13.44 4.45
N LYS A 57 12.24 12.89 5.52
CA LYS A 57 13.44 13.42 6.21
C LYS A 57 14.68 13.34 5.32
N GLU A 58 14.85 12.22 4.61
CA GLU A 58 15.99 11.99 3.72
C GLU A 58 15.98 12.94 2.52
N ILE A 59 14.79 13.37 2.08
CA ILE A 59 14.64 14.35 1.01
C ILE A 59 15.12 15.73 1.47
N LEU A 60 14.86 16.12 2.73
CA LEU A 60 15.18 17.43 3.29
C LEU A 60 16.68 17.62 3.57
N GLU A 61 17.41 16.53 3.86
CA GLU A 61 18.84 16.56 4.22
C GLU A 61 19.79 16.45 3.02
N SER A 62 19.27 16.30 1.79
CA SER A 62 20.08 16.14 0.58
C SER A 62 20.63 17.47 0.03
N PRO A 63 21.96 17.63 -0.15
CA PRO A 63 22.58 18.85 -0.71
C PRO A 63 22.47 19.01 -2.24
N LEU A 64 21.86 18.06 -2.96
CA LEU A 64 21.66 18.11 -4.43
C LEU A 64 20.18 18.10 -4.80
N PRO A 65 19.79 18.66 -5.97
CA PRO A 65 18.41 18.62 -6.44
C PRO A 65 18.03 17.16 -6.70
N VAL A 66 17.21 16.58 -5.81
CA VAL A 66 16.72 15.19 -5.86
C VAL A 66 15.81 14.94 -7.09
N ALA A 67 15.68 15.91 -8.00
CA ALA A 67 14.81 15.90 -9.16
C ALA A 67 14.96 14.68 -10.09
N SER A 68 16.12 14.00 -10.11
CA SER A 68 16.31 12.78 -10.89
C SER A 68 15.91 11.47 -10.18
N LYS A 69 15.58 11.54 -8.88
CA LYS A 69 15.33 10.38 -8.01
C LYS A 69 14.12 10.51 -7.06
N ILE A 70 13.30 11.55 -7.21
CA ILE A 70 12.02 11.62 -6.50
C ILE A 70 11.05 10.61 -7.15
N LYS A 71 10.95 9.42 -6.56
CA LYS A 71 9.94 8.41 -6.92
C LYS A 71 9.01 8.22 -5.75
N ARG A 72 8.02 9.12 -5.67
CA ARG A 72 7.01 9.12 -4.61
C ARG A 72 6.13 7.87 -4.75
N CYS A 73 6.19 6.96 -3.79
CA CYS A 73 5.26 5.84 -3.71
C CYS A 73 4.12 6.20 -2.74
N ILE A 74 3.23 7.08 -3.20
CA ILE A 74 1.90 7.31 -2.59
C ILE A 74 0.87 6.59 -3.44
#